data_AF-A0A2N4S588-F1
#
_entry.id   AF-A0A2N4S588-F1
#
_cell.length_a   1.000
_cell.length_b   1.000
_cell.length_c   1.000
_cell.angle_alpha   90.00
_cell.angle_beta   90.00
_cell.angle_gamma   90.00
#
_symmetry.space_group_name_H-M   'P 1'
#
loop_
_entity.id
_entity.type
_entity.pdbx_description
1 polymer ?
#
loop_
_entity_poly.entity_id
_entity_poly.type
_entity_poly.pdbx_seq_one_letter_code
_entity_poly.pdbx_strand_id
1 'polypeptide(L)'
;MNIADKIQETQDLLSTHSEWKDRYKVYAENLIANIDVIKSNRNRFNEFPPLYFYISTTNAKNAKTKLLLDIRYRGQSVATLKVNQNDITISTKKQADKNLRDFNCDIKLNDISWREKQVSEFRKFFKYRDNSRNDNDKNKNNEEHNVESLLLSEFSKKKSNSKQIKGIQPVKMCGNRFGMPTPIGASDHNELKYAKQYGGGIDIFARTGKGRATYLTVIEVKDEYNPKEPPKDALIQAIQYAVFIRELLRSDCGENWYKIFGFSGAIPKKLKLRAVCAMPLPDNNVVNVDKSFEKQTYQIGCDEIECHYIYFKYDGRQLYDFQTSL
;
A
#
# COMPACT_ATOMS: atom_id res chain seq x y z
N MET A 1 7.62 18.97 17.73
CA MET A 1 6.27 19.43 17.36
C MET A 1 5.25 18.42 17.88
N ASN A 2 4.09 18.85 18.38
CA ASN A 2 3.09 17.94 18.95
C ASN A 2 2.28 17.25 17.82
N ILE A 3 1.78 16.03 18.06
CA ILE A 3 0.92 15.31 17.09
C ILE A 3 -0.36 16.10 16.80
N ALA A 4 -0.92 16.77 17.81
CA ALA A 4 -2.09 17.65 17.62
C ALA A 4 -1.82 18.77 16.61
N ASP A 5 -0.63 19.38 16.66
CA ASP A 5 -0.22 20.43 15.72
C ASP A 5 -0.12 19.86 14.29
N LYS A 6 0.44 18.65 14.13
CA LYS A 6 0.54 17.98 12.82
C LYS A 6 -0.82 17.61 12.22
N ILE A 7 -1.79 17.26 13.07
CA ILE A 7 -3.17 17.05 12.65
C ILE A 7 -3.75 18.36 12.11
N GLN A 8 -3.65 19.45 12.89
CA GLN A 8 -4.18 20.76 12.50
C GLN A 8 -3.52 21.28 11.22
N GLU A 9 -2.19 21.19 11.13
CA GLU A 9 -1.42 21.55 9.92
C GLU A 9 -1.95 20.84 8.68
N THR A 10 -2.27 19.54 8.80
CA THR A 10 -2.82 18.76 7.68
C THR A 10 -4.22 19.19 7.31
N GLN A 11 -5.07 19.48 8.30
CA GLN A 11 -6.43 19.98 8.05
C GLN A 11 -6.41 21.34 7.36
N ASP A 12 -5.57 22.25 7.84
CA ASP A 12 -5.42 23.60 7.28
C ASP A 12 -4.90 23.55 5.84
N LEU A 13 -3.95 22.65 5.56
CA LEU A 13 -3.41 22.45 4.22
C LEU A 13 -4.49 21.95 3.25
N LEU A 14 -5.30 20.98 3.69
CA LEU A 14 -6.40 20.40 2.89
C LEU A 14 -7.58 21.37 2.72
N SER A 15 -7.87 22.22 3.71
CA SER A 15 -8.95 23.21 3.62
C SER A 15 -8.59 24.36 2.68
N THR A 16 -7.31 24.76 2.66
CA THR A 16 -6.80 25.81 1.77
C THR A 16 -6.80 25.37 0.29
N HIS A 17 -6.77 24.06 0.04
CA HIS A 17 -6.72 23.50 -1.31
C HIS A 17 -7.93 22.59 -1.59
N SER A 18 -9.06 23.15 -2.01
CA SER A 18 -10.29 22.36 -2.19
C SER A 18 -10.33 21.44 -3.41
N GLU A 19 -9.42 21.59 -4.39
CA GLU A 19 -9.47 20.83 -5.66
C GLU A 19 -9.53 19.32 -5.46
N TRP A 20 -8.85 18.80 -4.42
CA TRP A 20 -8.74 17.36 -4.24
C TRP A 20 -10.12 16.74 -4.06
N LYS A 21 -11.10 17.47 -3.52
CA LYS A 21 -12.47 16.97 -3.36
C LYS A 21 -13.07 16.57 -4.71
N ASP A 22 -12.96 17.44 -5.71
CA ASP A 22 -13.48 17.18 -7.05
C ASP A 22 -12.68 16.07 -7.74
N ARG A 23 -11.35 16.11 -7.63
CA ARG A 23 -10.48 15.09 -8.22
C ARG A 23 -10.77 13.70 -7.67
N TYR A 24 -10.90 13.57 -6.34
CA TYR A 24 -11.19 12.29 -5.69
C TYR A 24 -12.64 11.84 -5.90
N LYS A 25 -13.59 12.77 -6.10
CA LYS A 25 -14.94 12.43 -6.56
C LYS A 25 -14.91 11.80 -7.95
N VAL A 26 -14.23 12.43 -8.91
CA VAL A 26 -14.06 11.88 -10.27
C VAL A 26 -13.32 10.53 -10.23
N TYR A 27 -12.33 10.37 -9.36
CA TYR A 27 -11.68 9.08 -9.17
C TYR A 27 -12.69 8.03 -8.71
N ALA A 28 -13.45 8.30 -7.65
CA ALA A 28 -14.42 7.36 -7.09
C ALA A 28 -15.50 6.93 -8.12
N GLU A 29 -16.07 7.90 -8.86
CA GLU A 29 -17.07 7.62 -9.89
C GLU A 29 -16.53 6.67 -10.96
N ASN A 30 -15.33 6.94 -11.48
CA ASN A 30 -14.72 6.09 -12.49
C ASN A 30 -14.29 4.71 -11.95
N LEU A 31 -13.78 4.67 -10.72
CA LEU A 31 -13.42 3.43 -10.04
C LEU A 31 -14.65 2.53 -9.93
N ILE A 32 -15.76 3.06 -9.42
CA ILE A 32 -17.03 2.35 -9.28
C ILE A 32 -17.55 1.89 -10.63
N ALA A 33 -17.59 2.77 -11.63
CA ALA A 33 -18.06 2.43 -12.98
C ALA A 33 -17.26 1.28 -13.64
N ASN A 34 -16.00 1.08 -13.22
CA ASN A 34 -15.12 0.06 -13.77
C ASN A 34 -14.97 -1.19 -12.89
N ILE A 35 -15.60 -1.27 -11.70
CA ILE A 35 -15.43 -2.40 -10.76
C ILE A 35 -15.69 -3.73 -11.45
N ASP A 36 -16.79 -3.87 -12.19
CA ASP A 36 -17.18 -5.15 -12.78
C ASP A 36 -16.26 -5.57 -13.92
N VAL A 37 -15.80 -4.60 -14.71
CA VAL A 37 -14.81 -4.84 -15.78
C VAL A 37 -13.48 -5.28 -15.17
N ILE A 38 -13.01 -4.64 -14.08
CA ILE A 38 -11.75 -5.03 -13.42
C ILE A 38 -11.90 -6.42 -12.80
N LYS A 39 -12.99 -6.71 -12.07
CA LYS A 39 -13.26 -8.02 -11.47
C LYS A 39 -13.31 -9.13 -12.52
N SER A 40 -14.09 -8.93 -13.58
CA SER A 40 -14.24 -9.91 -14.66
C SER A 40 -12.91 -10.22 -15.33
N ASN A 41 -12.11 -9.17 -15.61
CA ASN A 41 -10.78 -9.37 -16.16
C ASN A 41 -9.83 -10.05 -15.19
N ARG A 42 -9.87 -9.69 -13.90
CA ARG A 42 -9.00 -10.28 -12.88
C ARG A 42 -9.21 -11.79 -12.72
N ASN A 43 -10.42 -12.29 -12.97
CA ASN A 43 -10.75 -13.71 -12.91
C ASN A 43 -10.22 -14.53 -14.10
N ARG A 44 -9.73 -13.89 -15.17
CA ARG A 44 -9.21 -14.58 -16.37
C ARG A 44 -7.76 -15.06 -16.21
N PHE A 45 -7.07 -14.67 -15.15
CA PHE A 45 -5.69 -15.06 -14.88
C PHE A 45 -5.43 -15.26 -13.39
N ASN A 46 -4.53 -16.20 -13.09
CA ASN A 46 -4.11 -16.47 -11.72
C ASN A 46 -2.95 -15.55 -11.31
N GLU A 47 -2.87 -15.28 -10.01
CA GLU A 47 -1.66 -14.73 -9.41
C GLU A 47 -0.65 -15.85 -9.19
N PHE A 48 0.62 -15.56 -9.39
CA PHE A 48 1.71 -16.53 -9.31
C PHE A 48 2.74 -16.04 -8.30
N PRO A 49 2.52 -16.23 -6.98
CA PRO A 49 3.49 -15.85 -5.97
C PRO A 49 4.88 -16.41 -6.32
N PRO A 50 5.96 -15.62 -6.16
CA PRO A 50 6.03 -14.31 -5.49
C PRO A 50 5.74 -13.08 -6.37
N LEU A 51 5.15 -13.25 -7.56
CA LEU A 51 4.70 -12.15 -8.42
C LEU A 51 3.28 -11.71 -8.06
N TYR A 52 3.11 -10.43 -7.75
CA TYR A 52 1.83 -9.84 -7.34
C TYR A 52 1.39 -8.74 -8.31
N PHE A 53 0.07 -8.63 -8.50
CA PHE A 53 -0.51 -7.59 -9.35
C PHE A 53 -0.86 -6.34 -8.55
N TYR A 54 -0.37 -5.20 -9.03
CA TYR A 54 -0.65 -3.87 -8.54
C TYR A 54 -1.45 -3.08 -9.57
N ILE A 55 -2.46 -2.34 -9.09
CA ILE A 55 -3.25 -1.43 -9.91
C ILE A 55 -3.16 -0.02 -9.34
N SER A 56 -2.89 0.96 -10.20
CA SER A 56 -2.92 2.38 -9.83
C SER A 56 -4.31 2.97 -10.07
N THR A 57 -4.62 4.09 -9.42
CA THR A 57 -5.87 4.84 -9.65
C THR A 57 -6.07 5.19 -11.12
N THR A 58 -5.01 5.60 -11.82
CA THR A 58 -5.05 5.91 -13.26
C THR A 58 -5.41 4.68 -14.09
N ASN A 59 -4.81 3.52 -13.81
CA ASN A 59 -5.09 2.30 -14.56
C ASN A 59 -6.51 1.77 -14.26
N ALA A 60 -6.96 1.89 -13.01
CA ALA A 60 -8.32 1.51 -12.64
C ALA A 60 -9.37 2.42 -13.29
N LYS A 61 -9.12 3.73 -13.37
CA LYS A 61 -9.97 4.70 -14.08
C LYS A 61 -10.08 4.40 -15.58
N ASN A 62 -9.02 3.89 -16.20
CA ASN A 62 -8.97 3.62 -17.64
C ASN A 62 -9.32 2.16 -18.00
N ALA A 63 -9.73 1.33 -17.02
CA ALA A 63 -9.87 -0.10 -17.19
C ALA A 63 -10.92 -0.54 -18.22
N LYS A 64 -11.91 0.32 -18.54
CA LYS A 64 -12.93 0.05 -19.57
C LYS A 64 -12.33 -0.10 -20.97
N THR A 65 -11.32 0.70 -21.30
CA THR A 65 -10.64 0.63 -22.61
C THR A 65 -9.46 -0.33 -22.56
N LYS A 66 -8.65 -0.24 -21.50
CA LYS A 66 -7.45 -1.05 -21.33
C LYS A 66 -7.10 -1.18 -19.84
N LEU A 67 -7.15 -2.40 -19.33
CA LEU A 67 -6.67 -2.67 -17.98
C LEU A 67 -5.17 -2.94 -18.02
N LEU A 68 -4.40 -2.13 -17.28
CA LEU A 68 -2.97 -2.29 -17.09
C LEU A 68 -2.68 -2.62 -15.64
N LEU A 69 -1.98 -3.73 -15.40
CA LEU A 69 -1.51 -4.12 -14.08
C LEU A 69 0.02 -4.15 -14.06
N ASP A 70 0.58 -3.57 -13.02
CA ASP A 70 2.01 -3.67 -12.74
C ASP A 70 2.26 -5.01 -12.03
N ILE A 71 3.17 -5.81 -12.58
CA ILE A 71 3.58 -7.08 -11.99
C ILE A 71 4.83 -6.79 -11.19
N ARG A 72 4.75 -7.02 -9.88
CA ARG A 72 5.87 -6.78 -8.97
C ARG A 72 6.42 -8.06 -8.38
N TYR A 73 7.74 -8.17 -8.35
CA TYR A 73 8.49 -9.14 -7.54
C TYR A 73 9.09 -8.37 -6.36
N ARG A 74 8.69 -8.73 -5.13
CA ARG A 74 9.23 -8.12 -3.90
C ARG A 74 9.22 -6.59 -3.93
N GLY A 75 8.08 -6.03 -4.31
CA GLY A 75 7.84 -4.58 -4.37
C GLY A 75 8.38 -3.88 -5.62
N GLN A 76 9.21 -4.54 -6.44
CA GLN A 76 9.80 -3.94 -7.64
C GLN A 76 9.01 -4.30 -8.90
N SER A 77 8.73 -3.31 -9.76
CA SER A 77 8.09 -3.53 -11.06
C SER A 77 9.00 -4.35 -11.98
N VAL A 78 8.52 -5.53 -12.39
CA VAL A 78 9.26 -6.44 -13.29
C VAL A 78 8.59 -6.65 -14.63
N ALA A 79 7.28 -6.39 -14.73
CA ALA A 79 6.56 -6.48 -16.00
C ALA A 79 5.25 -5.69 -15.93
N THR A 80 4.60 -5.50 -17.07
CA THR A 80 3.24 -4.96 -17.16
C THR A 80 2.33 -5.98 -17.84
N LEU A 81 1.23 -6.33 -17.18
CA LEU A 81 0.14 -7.09 -17.78
C LEU A 81 -0.82 -6.11 -18.46
N LYS A 82 -1.19 -6.41 -19.71
CA LYS A 82 -2.21 -5.70 -20.48
C LYS A 82 -3.38 -6.65 -20.68
N VAL A 83 -4.57 -6.22 -20.26
CA VAL A 83 -5.80 -7.00 -20.41
C VAL A 83 -6.77 -6.20 -21.26
N ASN A 84 -7.06 -6.76 -22.43
CA ASN A 84 -8.08 -6.27 -23.36
C ASN A 84 -9.26 -7.25 -23.36
N GLN A 85 -10.34 -6.97 -24.07
CA GLN A 85 -11.55 -7.81 -24.09
C GLN A 85 -11.25 -9.28 -24.40
N ASN A 86 -10.44 -9.55 -25.43
CA ASN A 86 -10.16 -10.92 -25.87
C ASN A 86 -8.80 -11.45 -25.42
N ASP A 87 -7.81 -10.57 -25.26
CA ASP A 87 -6.42 -10.98 -25.05
C ASP A 87 -5.83 -10.50 -23.73
N ILE A 88 -4.88 -11.28 -23.24
CA ILE A 88 -4.04 -10.94 -22.08
C ILE A 88 -2.60 -11.07 -22.54
N THR A 89 -1.86 -9.96 -22.49
CA THR A 89 -0.46 -9.93 -22.87
C THR A 89 0.41 -9.38 -21.76
N ILE A 90 1.69 -9.71 -21.79
CA ILE A 90 2.71 -9.25 -20.85
C ILE A 90 3.84 -8.57 -21.62
N SER A 91 4.38 -7.51 -21.04
CA SER A 91 5.59 -6.87 -21.54
C SER A 91 6.56 -6.55 -20.41
N THR A 92 7.85 -6.77 -20.66
CA THR A 92 8.96 -6.31 -19.81
C THR A 92 9.68 -5.10 -20.42
N LYS A 93 9.16 -4.49 -21.50
CA LYS A 93 9.86 -3.46 -22.28
C LYS A 93 10.33 -2.27 -21.44
N LYS A 94 9.55 -1.85 -20.44
CA LYS A 94 9.90 -0.73 -19.54
C LYS A 94 10.80 -1.14 -18.37
N GLN A 95 10.93 -2.45 -18.13
CA GLN A 95 11.59 -3.02 -16.96
C GLN A 95 12.84 -3.83 -17.33
N ALA A 96 13.10 -4.13 -18.61
CA ALA A 96 14.14 -5.05 -19.04
C ALA A 96 15.52 -4.73 -18.45
N ASP A 97 15.96 -3.47 -18.51
CA ASP A 97 17.26 -3.07 -17.97
C ASP A 97 17.32 -3.17 -16.44
N LYS A 98 16.21 -2.82 -15.76
CA LYS A 98 16.09 -2.97 -14.30
C LYS A 98 16.04 -4.44 -13.90
N ASN A 99 15.34 -5.27 -14.67
CA ASN A 99 15.24 -6.70 -14.44
C ASN A 99 16.61 -7.38 -14.54
N LEU A 100 17.39 -7.00 -15.54
CA LEU A 100 18.76 -7.47 -15.70
C LEU A 100 19.64 -6.98 -14.54
N ARG A 101 19.62 -5.69 -14.23
CA ARG A 101 20.45 -5.10 -13.16
C ARG A 101 20.12 -5.64 -11.77
N ASP A 102 18.83 -5.71 -11.43
CA ASP A 102 18.36 -5.98 -10.07
C ASP A 102 18.16 -7.47 -9.81
N PHE A 103 17.90 -8.27 -10.85
CA PHE A 103 17.58 -9.68 -10.72
C PHE A 103 18.34 -10.60 -11.68
N ASN A 104 19.27 -10.11 -12.51
CA ASN A 104 19.92 -10.91 -13.57
C ASN A 104 18.90 -11.62 -14.49
N CYS A 105 17.72 -11.02 -14.70
CA CYS A 105 16.71 -11.56 -15.58
C CYS A 105 16.85 -10.93 -16.97
N ASP A 106 17.30 -11.71 -17.94
CA ASP A 106 17.48 -11.32 -19.33
C ASP A 106 16.25 -11.62 -20.22
N ILE A 107 15.21 -12.22 -19.65
CA ILE A 107 13.99 -12.59 -20.36
C ILE A 107 13.22 -11.33 -20.79
N LYS A 108 13.20 -11.08 -22.10
CA LYS A 108 12.50 -9.94 -22.72
C LYS A 108 11.17 -10.39 -23.33
N LEU A 109 10.08 -9.78 -22.88
CA LEU A 109 8.73 -10.03 -23.36
C LEU A 109 8.19 -8.75 -24.01
N ASN A 110 7.74 -8.85 -25.26
CA ASN A 110 7.17 -7.72 -25.99
C ASN A 110 5.73 -8.03 -26.39
N ASP A 111 4.79 -7.72 -25.50
CA ASP A 111 3.35 -7.93 -25.69
C ASP A 111 2.99 -9.38 -26.08
N ILE A 112 3.66 -10.32 -25.41
CA ILE A 112 3.47 -11.76 -25.60
C ILE A 112 2.20 -12.21 -24.87
N SER A 113 1.43 -13.12 -25.47
CA SER A 113 0.27 -13.76 -24.84
C SER A 113 0.64 -14.42 -23.50
N TRP A 114 -0.20 -14.20 -22.48
CA TRP A 114 0.03 -14.66 -21.09
C TRP A 114 0.17 -16.18 -20.94
N ARG A 115 -0.36 -16.94 -21.90
CA ARG A 115 -0.36 -18.41 -21.92
C ARG A 115 0.87 -19.01 -22.59
N GLU A 116 1.73 -18.19 -23.20
CA GLU A 116 2.89 -18.67 -23.94
C GLU A 116 3.98 -19.25 -23.03
N LYS A 117 4.76 -20.19 -23.60
CA LYS A 117 5.84 -20.89 -22.89
C LYS A 117 6.87 -19.92 -22.30
N GLN A 118 7.31 -18.92 -23.06
CA GLN A 118 8.27 -17.92 -22.60
C GLN A 118 7.77 -17.11 -21.38
N VAL A 119 6.46 -16.88 -21.27
CA VAL A 119 5.88 -16.23 -20.09
C VAL A 119 5.89 -17.18 -18.89
N SER A 120 5.72 -18.48 -19.14
CA SER A 120 5.92 -19.49 -18.09
C SER A 120 7.36 -19.51 -17.57
N GLU A 121 8.35 -19.41 -18.45
CA GLU A 121 9.75 -19.34 -18.04
C GLU A 121 10.06 -18.06 -17.25
N PHE A 122 9.51 -16.92 -17.65
CA PHE A 122 9.58 -15.68 -16.86
C PHE A 122 9.00 -15.85 -15.44
N ARG A 123 7.83 -16.48 -15.31
CA ARG A 123 7.23 -16.74 -13.98
C ARG A 123 8.08 -17.71 -13.16
N LYS A 124 8.63 -18.77 -13.78
CA LYS A 124 9.51 -19.74 -13.11
C LYS A 124 10.79 -19.08 -12.62
N PHE A 125 11.40 -18.21 -13.43
CA PHE A 125 12.60 -17.47 -13.05
C PHE A 125 12.42 -16.78 -11.69
N PHE A 126 11.37 -15.96 -11.53
CA PHE A 126 11.11 -15.27 -10.26
C PHE A 126 10.62 -16.18 -9.13
N LYS A 127 10.04 -17.34 -9.45
CA LYS A 127 9.58 -18.30 -8.44
C LYS A 127 10.75 -19.04 -7.77
N TYR A 128 11.78 -19.39 -8.53
CA TYR A 128 12.91 -20.20 -8.05
C TYR A 128 14.18 -19.40 -7.82
N ARG A 129 14.12 -18.07 -7.97
CA ARG A 129 15.24 -17.19 -7.69
C ARG A 129 15.46 -17.06 -6.19
N ASP A 130 16.71 -17.24 -5.78
CA ASP A 130 17.18 -16.85 -4.45
C ASP A 130 17.40 -15.33 -4.40
N ASN A 131 17.02 -14.72 -3.27
CA ASN A 131 17.24 -13.31 -2.89
C ASN A 131 16.23 -12.27 -3.38
N SER A 132 16.21 -11.14 -2.66
CA SER A 132 15.35 -9.98 -2.92
C SER A 132 15.76 -9.27 -4.18
N ARG A 133 17.05 -8.92 -4.29
CA ARG A 133 17.73 -8.24 -5.40
C ARG A 133 19.20 -8.64 -5.39
N ASN A 134 19.94 -8.29 -6.45
CA ASN A 134 21.39 -8.39 -6.46
C ASN A 134 22.02 -7.41 -5.46
N ASP A 135 22.93 -7.91 -4.61
CA ASP A 135 23.75 -7.11 -3.68
C ASP A 135 24.80 -6.31 -4.45
N ASN A 136 24.40 -5.14 -4.92
CA ASN A 136 25.28 -4.19 -5.58
C ASN A 136 25.09 -2.82 -4.90
N ASP A 137 26.16 -2.04 -4.71
CA ASP A 137 26.10 -0.74 -4.01
C ASP A 137 25.08 0.26 -4.56
N LYS A 138 24.66 0.11 -5.82
CA LYS A 138 23.61 0.93 -6.46
C LYS A 138 22.18 0.61 -6.00
N ASN A 139 21.97 -0.43 -5.19
CA ASN A 139 20.66 -0.97 -4.85
C ASN A 139 20.21 -0.72 -3.39
N LYS A 140 21.07 -0.18 -2.54
CA LYS A 140 20.88 -0.06 -1.07
C LYS A 140 19.65 0.76 -0.62
N ASN A 141 19.10 1.64 -1.46
CA ASN A 141 18.07 2.62 -1.04
C ASN A 141 16.60 2.20 -1.30
N ASN A 142 16.31 0.92 -1.53
CA ASN A 142 14.99 0.48 -2.05
C ASN A 142 14.46 -0.80 -1.35
N GLU A 143 14.95 -1.12 -0.15
CA GLU A 143 14.51 -2.29 0.61
C GLU A 143 13.14 -2.06 1.27
N GLU A 144 12.70 -0.82 1.46
CA GLU A 144 11.36 -0.49 1.98
C GLU A 144 10.23 -1.13 1.15
N HIS A 145 10.31 -1.06 -0.18
CA HIS A 145 9.34 -1.73 -1.06
C HIS A 145 9.30 -3.25 -0.89
N ASN A 146 10.44 -3.87 -0.53
CA ASN A 146 10.51 -5.30 -0.28
C ASN A 146 9.80 -5.63 1.04
N VAL A 147 10.05 -4.85 2.09
CA VAL A 147 9.34 -4.95 3.38
C VAL A 147 7.84 -4.72 3.20
N GLU A 148 7.42 -3.66 2.51
CA GLU A 148 6.02 -3.38 2.16
C GLU A 148 5.38 -4.58 1.45
N SER A 149 6.06 -5.12 0.45
CA SER A 149 5.56 -6.27 -0.31
C SER A 149 5.44 -7.54 0.55
N LEU A 150 6.36 -7.78 1.48
CA LEU A 150 6.32 -8.90 2.41
C LEU A 150 5.18 -8.72 3.43
N LEU A 151 5.02 -7.53 4.01
CA LEU A 151 3.92 -7.18 4.91
C LEU A 151 2.56 -7.37 4.21
N LEU A 152 2.39 -6.86 2.99
CA LEU A 152 1.17 -7.06 2.21
C LEU A 152 0.88 -8.54 1.94
N SER A 153 1.92 -9.35 1.73
CA SER A 153 1.77 -10.81 1.54
C SER A 153 1.31 -11.48 2.83
N GLU A 154 1.93 -11.16 3.95
CA GLU A 154 1.57 -11.63 5.29
C GLU A 154 0.13 -11.24 5.65
N PHE A 155 -0.20 -9.96 5.48
CA PHE A 155 -1.53 -9.43 5.79
C PHE A 155 -2.61 -9.95 4.83
N SER A 156 -2.24 -10.41 3.63
CA SER A 156 -3.18 -11.02 2.68
C SER A 156 -3.51 -12.48 2.97
N LYS A 157 -2.82 -13.14 3.92
CA LYS A 157 -3.09 -14.55 4.25
C LYS A 157 -4.55 -14.72 4.71
N LYS A 158 -5.23 -15.71 4.13
CA LYS A 158 -6.63 -16.06 4.44
C LYS A 158 -6.75 -16.90 5.72
N LYS A 159 -5.82 -17.85 5.92
CA LYS A 159 -5.86 -18.77 7.05
C LYS A 159 -5.22 -18.12 8.28
N SER A 160 -5.98 -18.05 9.37
CA SER A 160 -5.57 -17.39 10.61
C SER A 160 -4.44 -18.09 11.35
N ASN A 161 -4.24 -19.40 11.15
CA ASN A 161 -3.17 -20.17 11.79
C ASN A 161 -1.79 -19.89 11.20
N SER A 162 -1.73 -19.53 9.91
CA SER A 162 -0.49 -19.20 9.20
C SER A 162 -0.14 -17.70 9.26
N LYS A 163 -0.94 -16.92 10.00
CA LYS A 163 -0.89 -15.46 9.98
C LYS A 163 -0.39 -14.91 11.31
N GLN A 164 0.64 -14.08 11.24
CA GLN A 164 1.30 -13.45 12.39
C GLN A 164 0.39 -12.42 13.05
N ILE A 165 -0.34 -11.63 12.27
CA ILE A 165 -1.31 -10.63 12.77
C ILE A 165 -2.71 -11.02 12.29
N LYS A 166 -3.60 -11.40 13.22
CA LYS A 166 -5.00 -11.74 12.90
C LYS A 166 -5.84 -10.46 12.76
N GLY A 167 -6.94 -10.54 12.01
CA GLY A 167 -7.88 -9.41 11.87
C GLY A 167 -7.43 -8.26 10.95
N ILE A 168 -6.19 -8.24 10.46
CA ILE A 168 -5.75 -7.29 9.43
C ILE A 168 -6.02 -7.84 8.01
N GLN A 169 -6.43 -7.00 7.06
CA GLN A 169 -6.52 -7.32 5.64
C GLN A 169 -6.25 -6.07 4.80
N PRO A 170 -5.33 -6.09 3.81
CA PRO A 170 -5.10 -4.95 2.94
C PRO A 170 -6.35 -4.55 2.15
N VAL A 171 -6.54 -3.25 1.95
CA VAL A 171 -7.49 -2.72 0.98
C VAL A 171 -6.96 -3.07 -0.41
N LYS A 172 -7.81 -3.69 -1.21
CA LYS A 172 -7.49 -4.16 -2.57
C LYS A 172 -8.55 -3.67 -3.54
N MET A 173 -8.12 -3.28 -4.72
CA MET A 173 -9.02 -2.95 -5.82
C MET A 173 -9.29 -4.21 -6.63
N CYS A 174 -10.49 -4.76 -6.46
CA CYS A 174 -10.96 -5.94 -7.20
C CYS A 174 -9.96 -7.12 -7.16
N GLY A 175 -9.34 -7.35 -5.99
CA GLY A 175 -8.36 -8.43 -5.78
C GLY A 175 -6.90 -8.07 -6.09
N ASN A 176 -6.62 -6.89 -6.66
CA ASN A 176 -5.26 -6.40 -6.92
C ASN A 176 -4.77 -5.53 -5.75
N ARG A 177 -3.46 -5.54 -5.49
CA ARG A 177 -2.84 -4.58 -4.55
C ARG A 177 -3.04 -3.17 -5.08
N PHE A 178 -3.35 -2.24 -4.19
CA PHE A 178 -3.73 -0.88 -4.55
C PHE A 178 -2.95 0.09 -3.67
N GLY A 179 -2.09 0.90 -4.28
CA GLY A 179 -1.48 2.03 -3.61
C GLY A 179 -2.46 3.20 -3.64
N MET A 180 -2.92 3.63 -2.47
CA MET A 180 -3.85 4.75 -2.34
C MET A 180 -3.04 6.05 -2.47
N PRO A 181 -3.16 6.81 -3.58
CA PRO A 181 -2.49 8.10 -3.70
C PRO A 181 -3.12 9.10 -2.72
N THR A 182 -2.35 10.12 -2.35
CA THR A 182 -2.81 11.25 -1.53
C THR A 182 -2.44 12.57 -2.21
N PRO A 183 -3.13 13.69 -1.90
CA PRO A 183 -2.77 15.00 -2.43
C PRO A 183 -1.62 15.67 -1.67
N ILE A 184 -1.13 15.04 -0.60
CA ILE A 184 -0.12 15.57 0.31
C ILE A 184 1.18 14.76 0.19
N GLY A 185 2.33 15.41 0.33
CA GLY A 185 3.61 14.74 0.52
C GLY A 185 4.04 14.89 1.97
N ALA A 186 4.22 13.77 2.66
CA ALA A 186 4.62 13.72 4.08
C ALA A 186 6.00 13.07 4.30
N SER A 187 6.73 12.72 3.23
CA SER A 187 8.00 12.00 3.29
C SER A 187 9.15 12.79 3.93
N ASP A 188 9.04 14.12 3.98
CA ASP A 188 9.95 14.95 4.77
C ASP A 188 9.30 15.20 6.14
N HIS A 189 9.92 14.68 7.20
CA HIS A 189 9.42 14.84 8.57
C HIS A 189 9.32 16.31 9.01
N ASN A 190 10.00 17.22 8.31
CA ASN A 190 9.99 18.65 8.62
C ASN A 190 8.93 19.45 7.85
N GLU A 191 8.50 18.99 6.67
CA GLU A 191 7.64 19.79 5.77
C GLU A 191 6.50 18.96 5.17
N LEU A 192 5.28 19.29 5.58
CA LEU A 192 4.08 18.81 4.92
C LEU A 192 3.78 19.70 3.71
N LYS A 193 3.65 19.11 2.52
CA LYS A 193 3.38 19.87 1.29
C LYS A 193 2.13 19.41 0.56
N TYR A 194 1.42 20.36 -0.05
CA TYR A 194 0.36 20.06 -0.99
C TYR A 194 0.95 19.78 -2.37
N ALA A 195 0.75 18.57 -2.87
CA ALA A 195 1.43 18.07 -4.07
C ALA A 195 0.47 17.65 -5.19
N LYS A 196 -0.83 17.96 -5.07
CA LYS A 196 -1.85 17.71 -6.11
C LYS A 196 -1.85 16.22 -6.55
N GLN A 197 -1.59 15.93 -7.83
CA GLN A 197 -1.49 14.56 -8.36
C GLN A 197 -0.14 13.88 -8.11
N TYR A 198 0.84 14.61 -7.58
CA TYR A 198 2.20 14.15 -7.30
C TYR A 198 2.47 13.99 -5.79
N GLY A 199 1.41 13.92 -4.98
CA GLY A 199 1.52 13.61 -3.57
C GLY A 199 2.03 12.19 -3.32
N GLY A 200 2.19 11.88 -2.03
CA GLY A 200 2.61 10.57 -1.57
C GLY A 200 1.57 9.50 -1.86
N GLY A 201 1.96 8.25 -1.63
CA GLY A 201 1.04 7.14 -1.50
C GLY A 201 1.04 6.67 -0.06
N ILE A 202 -0.09 6.14 0.41
CA ILE A 202 -0.09 5.35 1.64
C ILE A 202 0.61 4.02 1.32
N ASP A 203 1.69 3.69 2.04
CA ASP A 203 2.45 2.45 1.82
C ASP A 203 1.54 1.23 1.93
N ILE A 204 0.87 1.07 3.08
CA ILE A 204 -0.11 0.02 3.29
C ILE A 204 -1.39 0.61 3.86
N PHE A 205 -2.46 0.48 3.08
CA PHE A 205 -3.81 0.75 3.53
C PHE A 205 -4.57 -0.54 3.80
N ALA A 206 -5.11 -0.70 5.00
CA ALA A 206 -5.70 -1.94 5.47
C ALA A 206 -7.01 -1.73 6.24
N ARG A 207 -7.73 -2.83 6.44
CA ARG A 207 -8.80 -2.96 7.43
C ARG A 207 -8.29 -3.81 8.59
N THR A 208 -8.49 -3.37 9.83
CA THR A 208 -8.12 -4.13 11.04
C THR A 208 -9.34 -4.36 11.93
N GLY A 209 -9.34 -5.44 12.71
CA GLY A 209 -10.45 -5.81 13.60
C GLY A 209 -11.45 -6.80 13.00
N LYS A 210 -12.66 -6.91 13.58
CA LYS A 210 -13.65 -7.93 13.17
C LYS A 210 -15.09 -7.42 13.25
N GLY A 211 -15.87 -7.71 12.22
CA GLY A 211 -17.30 -7.42 12.18
C GLY A 211 -17.57 -5.92 12.24
N ARG A 212 -18.39 -5.48 13.21
CA ARG A 212 -18.70 -4.06 13.43
C ARG A 212 -17.52 -3.25 13.99
N ALA A 213 -16.54 -3.92 14.59
CA ALA A 213 -15.32 -3.32 15.10
C ALA A 213 -14.18 -3.45 14.07
N THR A 214 -14.47 -3.16 12.81
CA THR A 214 -13.47 -3.12 11.73
C THR A 214 -13.17 -1.67 11.37
N TYR A 215 -11.89 -1.31 11.40
CA TYR A 215 -11.40 0.06 11.22
C TYR A 215 -10.51 0.15 9.99
N LEU A 216 -10.51 1.31 9.33
CA LEU A 216 -9.51 1.64 8.34
C LEU A 216 -8.19 1.97 9.04
N THR A 217 -7.08 1.48 8.48
CA THR A 217 -5.77 1.52 9.10
C THR A 217 -4.75 1.95 8.06
N VAL A 218 -4.09 3.07 8.33
CA VAL A 218 -2.98 3.63 7.55
C VAL A 218 -1.69 3.19 8.22
N ILE A 219 -0.81 2.55 7.45
CA ILE A 219 0.45 2.00 7.95
C ILE A 219 1.58 2.60 7.12
N GLU A 220 2.47 3.31 7.80
CA GLU A 220 3.75 3.79 7.26
C GLU A 220 4.82 2.72 7.51
N VAL A 221 5.58 2.36 6.48
CA VAL A 221 6.56 1.28 6.54
C VAL A 221 7.98 1.87 6.52
N LYS A 222 8.89 1.24 7.27
CA LYS A 222 10.33 1.48 7.18
C LYS A 222 11.07 0.16 6.98
N ASP A 223 12.22 0.18 6.31
CA ASP A 223 13.06 -1.00 6.08
C ASP A 223 14.12 -1.25 7.15
N GLU A 224 14.38 -0.27 8.00
CA GLU A 224 15.29 -0.38 9.13
C GLU A 224 14.82 0.45 10.34
N TYR A 225 15.38 0.15 11.51
CA TYR A 225 15.31 1.04 12.65
C TYR A 225 16.44 2.08 12.54
N ASN A 226 16.08 3.35 12.32
CA ASN A 226 17.03 4.44 12.25
C ASN A 226 16.76 5.44 13.40
N PRO A 227 17.71 5.67 14.33
CA PRO A 227 17.53 6.66 15.40
C PRO A 227 17.28 8.10 14.91
N LYS A 228 17.65 8.42 13.66
CA LYS A 228 17.40 9.71 13.02
C LYS A 228 16.01 9.81 12.39
N GLU A 229 15.33 8.69 12.22
CA GLU A 229 13.93 8.59 11.78
C GLU A 229 13.21 7.61 12.73
N PRO A 230 13.01 8.00 14.00
CA PRO A 230 12.45 7.12 15.02
C PRO A 230 11.00 6.70 14.68
N PRO A 231 10.47 5.65 15.34
CA PRO A 231 9.11 5.17 15.08
C PRO A 231 8.01 6.25 15.13
N LYS A 232 8.20 7.27 15.96
CA LYS A 232 7.29 8.41 16.10
C LYS A 232 7.20 9.26 14.82
N ASP A 233 8.27 9.38 14.05
CA ASP A 233 8.29 10.16 12.82
C ASP A 233 7.51 9.44 11.72
N ALA A 234 7.72 8.13 11.56
CA ALA A 234 6.89 7.30 10.70
C ALA A 234 5.41 7.30 11.13
N LEU A 235 5.13 7.29 12.44
CA LEU A 235 3.77 7.42 12.95
C LEU A 235 3.14 8.78 12.57
N ILE A 236 3.90 9.88 12.63
CA ILE A 236 3.42 11.20 12.22
C ILE A 236 2.99 11.18 10.74
N GLN A 237 3.78 10.56 9.85
CA GLN A 237 3.40 10.40 8.44
C GLN A 237 2.10 9.61 8.28
N ALA A 238 1.97 8.48 8.99
CA ALA A 238 0.74 7.69 9.02
C ALA A 238 -0.47 8.52 9.53
N ILE A 239 -0.27 9.38 10.53
CA ILE A 239 -1.31 10.27 11.06
C ILE A 239 -1.72 11.30 10.01
N GLN A 240 -0.79 11.96 9.34
CA GLN A 240 -1.10 12.95 8.30
C GLN A 240 -1.90 12.32 7.15
N TYR A 241 -1.52 11.12 6.71
CA TYR A 241 -2.31 10.38 5.72
C TYR A 241 -3.67 9.91 6.27
N ALA A 242 -3.77 9.54 7.55
CA ALA A 242 -5.05 9.21 8.19
C ALA A 242 -5.98 10.43 8.28
N VAL A 243 -5.45 11.64 8.55
CA VAL A 243 -6.22 12.89 8.49
C VAL A 243 -6.78 13.09 7.08
N PHE A 244 -5.98 12.90 6.04
CA PHE A 244 -6.48 12.97 4.66
C PHE A 244 -7.61 11.96 4.40
N ILE A 245 -7.46 10.70 4.83
CA ILE A 245 -8.54 9.70 4.70
C ILE A 245 -9.80 10.12 5.45
N ARG A 246 -9.67 10.72 6.64
CA ARG A 246 -10.80 11.26 7.39
C ARG A 246 -11.52 12.34 6.59
N GLU A 247 -10.79 13.35 6.10
CA GLU A 247 -11.36 14.43 5.30
C GLU A 247 -12.02 13.92 4.02
N LEU A 248 -11.42 12.92 3.37
CA LEU A 248 -11.99 12.25 2.21
C LEU A 248 -13.33 11.58 2.52
N LEU A 249 -13.40 10.83 3.62
CA LEU A 249 -14.63 10.15 4.04
C LEU A 249 -15.71 11.13 4.54
N ARG A 250 -15.32 12.30 5.05
CA ARG A 250 -16.26 13.37 5.42
C ARG A 250 -16.66 14.30 4.26
N SER A 251 -16.13 14.07 3.06
CA SER A 251 -16.52 14.81 1.84
C SER A 251 -17.76 14.20 1.17
N ASP A 252 -18.31 14.92 0.18
CA ASP A 252 -19.48 14.48 -0.61
C ASP A 252 -19.25 13.16 -1.37
N CYS A 253 -17.99 12.77 -1.61
CA CYS A 253 -17.64 11.50 -2.24
C CYS A 253 -17.23 10.41 -1.24
N GLY A 254 -17.33 10.69 0.06
CA GLY A 254 -16.85 9.82 1.13
C GLY A 254 -17.51 8.44 1.13
N GLU A 255 -18.84 8.37 0.96
CA GLU A 255 -19.58 7.11 0.90
C GLU A 255 -19.12 6.20 -0.26
N ASN A 256 -18.77 6.80 -1.40
CA ASN A 256 -18.24 6.06 -2.54
C ASN A 256 -16.85 5.48 -2.22
N TRP A 257 -15.98 6.26 -1.59
CA TRP A 257 -14.67 5.79 -1.15
C TRP A 257 -14.76 4.73 -0.06
N TYR A 258 -15.68 4.87 0.90
CA TYR A 258 -15.90 3.88 1.95
C TYR A 258 -16.29 2.51 1.37
N LYS A 259 -17.13 2.51 0.32
CA LYS A 259 -17.46 1.32 -0.48
C LYS A 259 -16.27 0.76 -1.24
N ILE A 260 -15.49 1.62 -1.90
CA ILE A 260 -14.25 1.22 -2.59
C ILE A 260 -13.26 0.55 -1.61
N PHE A 261 -13.18 1.06 -0.38
CA PHE A 261 -12.36 0.48 0.68
C PHE A 261 -12.94 -0.81 1.28
N GLY A 262 -14.10 -1.27 0.79
CA GLY A 262 -14.69 -2.56 1.07
C GLY A 262 -15.66 -2.60 2.25
N PHE A 263 -16.24 -1.46 2.61
CA PHE A 263 -17.36 -1.39 3.57
C PHE A 263 -18.69 -1.31 2.83
N SER A 264 -19.73 -1.99 3.34
CA SER A 264 -21.07 -1.95 2.75
C SER A 264 -22.05 -1.06 3.50
N GLY A 265 -21.74 -0.68 4.73
CA GLY A 265 -22.56 0.21 5.55
C GLY A 265 -22.25 1.68 5.31
N ALA A 266 -23.07 2.56 5.91
CA ALA A 266 -22.79 3.99 5.97
C ALA A 266 -21.56 4.27 6.81
N ILE A 267 -20.89 5.40 6.54
CA ILE A 267 -19.77 5.86 7.35
C ILE A 267 -20.29 6.12 8.78
N PRO A 268 -19.62 5.59 9.83
CA PRO A 268 -20.02 5.83 11.21
C PRO A 268 -20.13 7.31 11.55
N LYS A 269 -21.11 7.68 12.40
CA LYS A 269 -21.26 9.05 12.91
C LYS A 269 -19.99 9.53 13.63
N LYS A 270 -19.37 8.64 14.42
CA LYS A 270 -18.03 8.80 15.00
C LYS A 270 -17.09 7.82 14.31
N LEU A 271 -16.25 8.33 13.42
CA LEU A 271 -15.27 7.54 12.67
C LEU A 271 -14.02 7.37 13.52
N LYS A 272 -13.55 6.12 13.64
CA LYS A 272 -12.22 5.79 14.15
C LYS A 272 -11.35 5.32 13.01
N LEU A 273 -10.22 6.00 12.81
CA LEU A 273 -9.13 5.56 11.95
C LEU A 273 -7.95 5.12 12.80
N ARG A 274 -7.11 4.23 12.27
CA ARG A 274 -5.87 3.82 12.92
C ARG A 274 -4.66 4.29 12.13
N ALA A 275 -3.69 4.84 12.82
CA ALA A 275 -2.38 5.20 12.26
C ALA A 275 -1.33 4.28 12.88
N VAL A 276 -0.46 3.72 12.04
CA VAL A 276 0.48 2.67 12.46
C VAL A 276 1.85 2.93 11.89
N CYS A 277 2.87 2.85 12.74
CA CYS A 277 4.25 2.68 12.31
C CYS A 277 4.57 1.19 12.20
N ALA A 278 5.06 0.75 11.04
CA ALA A 278 5.57 -0.60 10.81
C ALA A 278 7.08 -0.54 10.54
N MET A 279 7.88 -1.08 11.46
CA MET A 279 9.35 -0.92 11.42
C MET A 279 10.04 -2.19 11.96
N PRO A 280 11.22 -2.56 11.44
CA PRO A 280 11.99 -3.64 12.04
C PRO A 280 12.41 -3.35 13.49
N LEU A 281 12.61 -4.41 14.26
CA LEU A 281 13.30 -4.33 15.54
C LEU A 281 14.79 -4.02 15.29
N PRO A 282 15.43 -3.21 16.15
CA PRO A 282 16.86 -2.96 16.08
C PRO A 282 17.67 -4.25 16.32
N ASP A 283 18.73 -4.47 15.54
CA ASP A 283 19.56 -5.69 15.55
C ASP A 283 20.27 -5.97 16.90
N ASN A 284 20.46 -4.94 17.74
CA ASN A 284 21.41 -4.96 18.86
C ASN A 284 20.79 -5.03 20.26
N ASN A 285 19.85 -5.95 20.53
CA ASN A 285 19.31 -6.18 21.89
C ASN A 285 18.77 -4.90 22.59
N VAL A 286 18.38 -3.86 21.85
CA VAL A 286 17.64 -2.73 22.44
C VAL A 286 16.30 -3.27 22.89
N VAL A 287 16.17 -3.47 24.21
CA VAL A 287 15.06 -4.18 24.83
C VAL A 287 13.74 -3.40 24.67
N ASN A 288 13.81 -2.09 24.45
CA ASN A 288 12.65 -1.20 24.46
C ASN A 288 12.58 -0.33 23.21
N VAL A 289 11.97 -0.84 22.15
CA VAL A 289 11.43 0.00 21.06
C VAL A 289 10.32 0.90 21.60
N ASP A 290 10.17 2.11 21.04
CA ASP A 290 9.18 3.08 21.50
C ASP A 290 7.75 2.54 21.32
N LYS A 291 7.07 2.30 22.43
CA LYS A 291 5.66 1.88 22.48
C LYS A 291 4.79 2.93 23.17
N SER A 292 5.33 4.12 23.45
CA SER A 292 4.68 5.15 24.26
C SER A 292 3.34 5.61 23.68
N PHE A 293 3.19 5.54 22.35
CA PHE A 293 1.99 5.92 21.61
C PHE A 293 0.93 4.80 21.47
N GLU A 294 1.13 3.64 22.10
CA GLU A 294 0.17 2.53 22.04
C GLU A 294 -1.24 2.98 22.45
N LYS A 295 -2.21 2.83 21.53
CA LYS A 295 -3.64 3.13 21.72
C LYS A 295 -3.90 4.57 22.19
N GLN A 296 -2.94 5.47 22.04
CA GLN A 296 -3.19 6.89 22.21
C GLN A 296 -4.18 7.32 21.13
N THR A 297 -5.12 8.18 21.54
CA THR A 297 -6.18 8.67 20.64
C THR A 297 -6.10 10.18 20.52
N TYR A 298 -6.28 10.67 19.31
CA TYR A 298 -6.34 12.10 19.00
C TYR A 298 -7.68 12.41 18.37
N GLN A 299 -8.43 13.33 18.98
CA GLN A 299 -9.75 13.74 18.50
C GLN A 299 -9.62 14.72 17.34
N ILE A 300 -10.50 14.57 16.35
CA ILE A 300 -10.62 15.43 15.17
C ILE A 300 -12.10 15.73 14.96
N GLY A 301 -12.57 16.83 15.56
CA GLY A 301 -14.00 17.09 15.69
C GLY A 301 -14.69 15.98 16.49
N CYS A 302 -15.62 15.24 15.87
CA CYS A 302 -16.28 14.09 16.48
C CYS A 302 -15.62 12.74 16.17
N ASP A 303 -14.56 12.73 15.36
CA ASP A 303 -13.82 11.55 14.92
C ASP A 303 -12.53 11.37 15.73
N GLU A 304 -11.87 10.23 15.57
CA GLU A 304 -10.59 9.99 16.25
C GLU A 304 -9.60 9.17 15.42
N ILE A 305 -8.32 9.44 15.64
CA ILE A 305 -7.19 8.64 15.16
C ILE A 305 -6.61 7.90 16.37
N GLU A 306 -6.54 6.57 16.30
CA GLU A 306 -5.95 5.67 17.30
C GLU A 306 -4.58 5.17 16.81
N CYS A 307 -3.53 5.35 17.61
CA CYS A 307 -2.15 5.05 17.23
C CYS A 307 -1.73 3.63 17.63
N HIS A 308 -1.00 2.96 16.73
CA HIS A 308 -0.48 1.61 16.96
C HIS A 308 0.93 1.44 16.38
N TYR A 309 1.56 0.31 16.72
CA TYR A 309 2.82 -0.13 16.12
C TYR A 309 2.71 -1.55 15.58
N ILE A 310 3.57 -1.85 14.61
CA ILE A 310 3.92 -3.20 14.18
C ILE A 310 5.45 -3.27 14.12
N TYR A 311 6.06 -3.93 15.09
CA TYR A 311 7.48 -4.26 15.06
C TYR A 311 7.68 -5.70 14.60
N PHE A 312 8.78 -5.99 13.91
CA PHE A 312 9.08 -7.33 13.39
C PHE A 312 10.58 -7.52 13.22
N LYS A 313 11.03 -8.77 13.11
CA LYS A 313 12.37 -9.08 12.60
C LYS A 313 12.34 -9.27 11.10
N TYR A 314 13.43 -8.89 10.43
CA TYR A 314 13.58 -8.95 8.99
C TYR A 314 15.01 -9.39 8.64
N ASP A 315 15.15 -10.45 7.85
CA ASP A 315 16.44 -11.04 7.46
C ASP A 315 16.78 -10.80 5.97
N GLY A 316 16.10 -9.85 5.32
CA GLY A 316 16.21 -9.64 3.87
C GLY A 316 15.32 -10.58 3.04
N ARG A 317 14.76 -11.66 3.61
CA ARG A 317 13.99 -12.69 2.89
C ARG A 317 12.55 -12.79 3.39
N GLN A 318 12.37 -12.72 4.69
CA GLN A 318 11.08 -12.92 5.35
C GLN A 318 10.94 -12.03 6.58
N LEU A 319 9.69 -11.86 7.02
CA LEU A 319 9.33 -11.15 8.23
C LEU A 319 8.87 -12.16 9.28
N TYR A 320 9.30 -11.99 10.52
CA TYR A 320 8.98 -12.90 11.63
C TYR A 320 9.00 -12.17 12.97
N ASP A 321 8.60 -12.86 14.05
CA ASP A 321 8.58 -12.33 15.43
C ASP A 321 7.86 -10.98 15.58
N PHE A 322 6.62 -10.91 15.08
CA PHE A 322 5.82 -9.68 15.11
C PHE A 322 5.42 -9.28 16.54
N GLN A 323 5.59 -8.01 16.89
CA GLN A 323 5.02 -7.36 18.07
C GLN A 323 4.08 -6.26 17.62
N THR A 324 2.82 -6.27 18.05
CA THR A 324 1.84 -5.28 17.60
C THR A 324 0.82 -4.96 18.67
N SER A 325 0.25 -3.76 18.60
CA SER A 325 -0.87 -3.32 19.44
C SER A 325 -2.24 -3.31 18.74
N LEU A 326 -2.34 -3.85 17.51
CA LEU A 326 -3.55 -3.80 16.66
C LEU A 326 -4.71 -4.72 17.04
#